data_AF-A0A3G3GK72-F1
#
_entry.id   AF-A0A3G3GK72-F1
#
_cell.length_a   1.000
_cell.length_b   1.000
_cell.length_c   1.000
_cell.angle_alpha   90.00
_cell.angle_beta   90.00
_cell.angle_gamma   90.00
#
_symmetry.space_group_name_H-M   'P 1'
#
loop_
_entity.id
_entity.type
_entity.pdbx_description
1 polymer ?
#
loop_
_entity_poly.entity_id
_entity_poly.type
_entity_poly.pdbx_seq_one_letter_code
_entity_poly.pdbx_strand_id
1 'polypeptide(L)'
;MLLKDKIYLHELREQFLQQVINEWPSKWQKEFEEFSSFEALKSKNAFLEALLADIEEFLHQHPNGESQNELFSKDFLRRFIFEYGTKEVRIQTRFRNVIAVYLGYADWTDFQQKNNEIDRQNIHINYVNIEESFLPALRKTQIIPLSDEANTTFQIIQPKFTLPRFVPILLGIMTVFALIYLGFNWWQNRPFSSEEVKEVQFKVIKTVGKYPQSVRIMYDVRPLKRVRDVELILGVGRIVAANNFVSYITSSAKTCDTVSQTYFYPGVYRLNLLVNKHLIKTDYHTVYSYPNQWAVWGFGVAYEKNWTTNISTVKTGIKDGVLHLDPRDLPNEIKGEDDYRHSVYALTQDFGVRPDSVTLEARLKNPENEGGESCFNTGILLTDKNLNIAEAEFTMKGCSDYAKLVVGKTVFRKGNLQQGKNVDLDNFGINHNEWNTFKLQLKCKQVEVFVNGTSVFRGEYDGRENFTNLTDIRFTFKGTGSVDWVKVSNSYTGKVVYQTDFD
;
A
#
# COMPACT_ATOMS: atom_id res chain seq x y z
N MET A 1 1.47 0.38 27.97
CA MET A 1 0.88 1.66 28.37
C MET A 1 -0.47 1.33 28.97
N LEU A 2 -0.74 1.72 30.21
CA LEU A 2 -1.99 1.39 30.88
C LEU A 2 -3.16 2.09 30.15
N LEU A 3 -4.38 1.53 30.19
CA LEU A 3 -5.56 2.15 29.56
C LEU A 3 -5.75 3.58 30.07
N LYS A 4 -5.52 3.78 31.37
CA LYS A 4 -5.47 5.09 32.03
C LYS A 4 -4.52 6.06 31.30
N ASP A 5 -3.27 5.68 31.08
CA ASP A 5 -2.30 6.52 30.36
C ASP A 5 -2.76 6.89 28.93
N LYS A 6 -3.52 6.02 28.24
CA LYS A 6 -4.04 6.32 26.90
C LYS A 6 -5.10 7.41 26.93
N ILE A 7 -5.96 7.40 27.93
CA ILE A 7 -7.02 8.40 28.11
C ILE A 7 -6.40 9.76 28.44
N TYR A 8 -5.47 9.81 29.41
CA TYR A 8 -4.77 11.06 29.73
C TYR A 8 -3.94 11.58 28.56
N LEU A 9 -3.34 10.70 27.75
CA LEU A 9 -2.55 11.15 26.60
C LEU A 9 -3.44 11.69 25.46
N HIS A 10 -4.65 11.17 25.33
CA HIS A 10 -5.66 11.73 24.43
C HIS A 10 -6.10 13.10 24.92
N GLU A 11 -6.43 13.25 26.20
CA GLU A 11 -6.78 14.54 26.80
C GLU A 11 -5.68 15.59 26.61
N LEU A 12 -4.42 15.21 26.88
CA LEU A 12 -3.27 16.10 26.71
C LEU A 12 -3.17 16.63 25.28
N ARG A 13 -3.45 15.77 24.30
CA ARG A 13 -3.46 16.14 22.89
C ARG A 13 -4.61 17.09 22.58
N GLU A 14 -5.82 16.81 23.04
CA GLU A 14 -6.98 17.67 22.75
C GLU A 14 -6.79 19.07 23.34
N GLN A 15 -6.29 19.18 24.58
CA GLN A 15 -5.96 20.48 25.17
C GLN A 15 -4.86 21.20 24.38
N PHE A 16 -3.83 20.48 23.92
CA PHE A 16 -2.76 21.05 23.10
C PHE A 16 -3.28 21.60 21.77
N LEU A 17 -4.10 20.82 21.05
CA LEU A 17 -4.70 21.27 19.79
C LEU A 17 -5.62 22.47 19.99
N GLN A 18 -6.39 22.48 21.08
CA GLN A 18 -7.26 23.60 21.40
C GLN A 18 -6.46 24.88 21.70
N GLN A 19 -5.32 24.78 22.39
CA GLN A 19 -4.44 25.92 22.63
C GLN A 19 -3.88 26.49 21.31
N VAL A 20 -3.43 25.62 20.39
CA VAL A 20 -2.96 26.05 19.06
C VAL A 20 -4.08 26.76 18.27
N ILE A 21 -5.33 26.30 18.37
CA ILE A 21 -6.46 26.99 17.73
C ILE A 21 -6.70 28.36 18.39
N ASN A 22 -6.70 28.42 19.72
CA ASN A 22 -6.98 29.64 20.48
C ASN A 22 -5.93 30.73 20.24
N GLU A 23 -4.66 30.35 20.12
CA GLU A 23 -3.54 31.25 19.86
C GLU A 23 -3.35 31.55 18.36
N TRP A 24 -4.14 30.93 17.47
CA TRP A 24 -4.01 31.10 16.04
C TRP A 24 -4.11 32.54 15.55
N PRO A 25 -5.12 33.33 15.97
CA PRO A 25 -5.25 34.70 15.49
C PRO A 25 -4.06 35.59 15.87
N SER A 26 -3.40 35.30 16.99
CA SER A 26 -2.30 36.11 17.51
C SER A 26 -0.92 35.64 17.05
N LYS A 27 -0.69 34.32 16.95
CA LYS A 27 0.64 33.76 16.68
C LYS A 27 0.89 33.36 15.22
N TRP A 28 -0.09 32.75 14.55
CA TRP A 28 0.15 32.09 13.25
C TRP A 28 -0.63 32.68 12.07
N GLN A 29 -1.71 33.44 12.30
CA GLN A 29 -2.57 33.94 11.22
C GLN A 29 -1.84 34.83 10.21
N LYS A 30 -0.84 35.60 10.65
CA LYS A 30 -0.05 36.49 9.78
C LYS A 30 0.82 35.71 8.78
N GLU A 31 1.27 34.51 9.15
CA GLU A 31 2.20 33.70 8.37
C GLU A 31 1.50 32.56 7.61
N PHE A 32 0.38 32.04 8.14
CA PHE A 32 -0.27 30.83 7.65
C PHE A 32 -1.73 31.01 7.24
N GLU A 33 -2.23 32.25 7.20
CA GLU A 33 -3.64 32.62 6.94
C GLU A 33 -4.61 32.15 8.05
N GLU A 34 -5.91 32.27 7.84
CA GLU A 34 -6.93 31.86 8.82
C GLU A 34 -6.91 30.33 9.03
N PHE A 35 -7.11 29.89 10.28
CA PHE A 35 -7.12 28.47 10.60
C PHE A 35 -8.30 27.77 9.93
N SER A 36 -8.02 26.81 9.05
CA SER A 36 -9.05 26.02 8.38
C SER A 36 -9.22 24.63 9.01
N SER A 37 -8.14 23.85 9.10
CA SER A 37 -8.11 22.56 9.78
C SER A 37 -6.68 22.08 9.99
N PHE A 38 -6.48 21.14 10.92
CA PHE A 38 -5.18 20.46 11.07
C PHE A 38 -4.81 19.62 9.83
N GLU A 39 -5.77 19.03 9.10
CA GLU A 39 -5.44 18.25 7.90
C GLU A 39 -4.83 19.13 6.79
N ALA A 40 -5.25 20.39 6.68
CA ALA A 40 -4.66 21.36 5.76
C ALA A 40 -3.23 21.80 6.15
N LEU A 41 -2.83 21.57 7.40
CA LEU A 41 -1.50 21.89 7.94
C LEU A 41 -0.54 20.70 7.89
N LYS A 42 -1.03 19.49 7.63
CA LYS A 42 -0.26 18.23 7.68
C LYS A 42 0.94 18.19 6.73
N SER A 43 0.84 18.87 5.58
CA SER A 43 1.94 19.01 4.60
C SER A 43 2.77 20.29 4.77
N LYS A 44 2.39 21.20 5.69
CA LYS A 44 3.09 22.46 5.90
C LYS A 44 4.21 22.29 6.92
N ASN A 45 5.38 21.80 6.49
CA ASN A 45 6.56 21.67 7.35
C ASN A 45 6.95 22.98 8.05
N ALA A 46 6.74 24.13 7.39
CA ALA A 46 6.97 25.45 7.96
C ALA A 46 6.14 25.72 9.23
N PHE A 47 4.89 25.21 9.30
CA PHE A 47 4.06 25.34 10.50
C PHE A 47 4.61 24.50 11.66
N LEU A 48 5.04 23.26 11.38
CA LEU A 48 5.64 22.41 12.41
C LEU A 48 6.95 22.98 12.97
N GLU A 49 7.73 23.65 12.11
CA GLU A 49 8.96 24.32 12.50
C GLU A 49 8.66 25.59 13.33
N ALA A 50 7.66 26.39 12.93
CA ALA A 50 7.21 27.54 13.70
C ALA A 50 6.61 27.16 15.07
N LEU A 51 5.80 26.10 15.12
CA LEU A 51 5.24 25.58 16.37
C LEU A 51 6.32 25.00 17.29
N LEU A 52 7.32 24.31 16.73
CA LEU A 52 8.45 23.82 17.50
C LEU A 52 9.24 24.99 18.13
N ALA A 53 9.52 26.03 17.34
CA ALA A 53 10.20 27.23 17.83
C ALA A 53 9.42 27.95 18.94
N ASP A 54 8.11 28.06 18.81
CA ASP A 54 7.24 28.66 19.84
C ASP A 54 7.25 27.86 21.15
N ILE A 55 7.23 26.53 21.06
CA ILE A 55 7.34 25.66 22.24
C ILE A 55 8.72 25.83 22.90
N GLU A 56 9.80 25.83 22.11
CA GLU A 56 11.16 26.04 22.61
C GLU A 56 11.31 27.41 23.30
N GLU A 57 10.78 28.47 22.69
CA GLU A 57 10.77 29.82 23.28
C GLU A 57 9.99 29.86 24.60
N PHE A 58 8.81 29.23 24.65
CA PHE A 58 8.00 29.15 25.86
C PHE A 58 8.74 28.45 27.01
N LEU A 59 9.41 27.33 26.72
CA LEU A 59 10.19 26.57 27.70
C LEU A 59 11.42 27.35 28.20
N HIS A 60 12.03 28.16 27.33
CA HIS A 60 13.11 29.06 27.73
C HIS A 60 12.64 30.14 28.70
N GLN A 61 11.40 30.63 28.55
CA GLN A 61 10.82 31.66 29.41
C GLN A 61 10.25 31.11 30.73
N HIS A 62 9.86 29.82 30.77
CA HIS A 62 9.25 29.18 31.94
C HIS A 62 10.05 27.94 32.38
N PRO A 63 11.22 28.13 33.00
CA PRO A 63 12.13 27.04 33.31
C PRO A 63 11.57 26.14 34.42
N ASN A 64 11.19 24.92 34.06
CA ASN A 64 10.98 23.82 35.00
C ASN A 64 12.13 22.80 34.82
N GLY A 65 12.79 22.43 35.91
CA GLY A 65 14.18 21.94 35.94
C GLY A 65 14.55 20.71 35.09
N GLU A 66 13.60 19.88 34.67
CA GLU A 66 13.87 18.70 33.81
C GLU A 66 13.68 18.98 32.30
N SER A 67 12.90 20.00 31.94
CA SER A 67 12.48 20.27 30.54
C SER A 67 13.39 21.23 29.76
N GLN A 68 14.39 21.85 30.40
CA GLN A 68 15.28 22.85 29.78
C GLN A 68 16.18 22.32 28.65
N ASN A 69 16.44 21.00 28.60
CA ASN A 69 17.38 20.40 27.65
C ASN A 69 16.72 19.39 26.70
N GLU A 70 15.39 19.30 26.70
CA GLU A 70 14.67 18.25 25.97
C GLU A 70 14.03 18.77 24.68
N LEU A 71 14.81 18.70 23.60
CA LEU A 71 14.33 18.96 22.25
C LEU A 71 13.57 17.73 21.72
N PHE A 72 12.35 17.93 21.22
CA PHE A 72 11.67 16.91 20.42
C PHE A 72 11.61 17.32 18.95
N SER A 73 11.70 16.35 18.04
CA SER A 73 11.79 16.64 16.62
C SER A 73 10.45 17.08 16.04
N LYS A 74 10.48 17.76 14.88
CA LYS A 74 9.28 18.01 14.07
C LYS A 74 8.50 16.74 13.74
N ASP A 75 9.19 15.59 13.64
CA ASP A 75 8.56 14.28 13.42
C ASP A 75 7.80 13.76 14.65
N PHE A 76 8.16 14.21 15.86
CA PHE A 76 7.33 13.97 17.04
C PHE A 76 6.03 14.77 16.95
N LEU A 77 6.10 16.09 16.69
CA LEU A 77 4.91 16.93 16.55
C LEU A 77 4.00 16.44 15.42
N ARG A 78 4.56 16.07 14.27
CA ARG A 78 3.78 15.49 13.16
C ARG A 78 3.00 14.25 13.61
N ARG A 79 3.66 13.34 14.35
CA ARG A 79 3.02 12.12 14.85
C ARG A 79 2.00 12.40 15.95
N PHE A 80 2.26 13.35 16.83
CA PHE A 80 1.38 13.71 17.93
C PHE A 80 0.12 14.44 17.43
N ILE A 81 0.26 15.37 16.51
CA ILE A 81 -0.82 16.19 15.98
C ILE A 81 -1.63 15.42 14.93
N PHE A 82 -0.97 14.77 13.96
CA PHE A 82 -1.68 14.25 12.77
C PHE A 82 -1.82 12.71 12.72
N GLU A 83 -0.96 11.96 13.39
CA GLU A 83 -0.94 10.49 13.27
C GLU A 83 -1.44 9.75 14.54
N TYR A 84 -1.65 10.47 15.64
CA TYR A 84 -2.12 9.91 16.91
C TYR A 84 -3.51 9.28 16.74
N GLY A 85 -3.65 7.99 17.07
CA GLY A 85 -4.88 7.20 16.88
C GLY A 85 -4.87 6.27 15.66
N THR A 86 -4.04 6.55 14.63
CA THR A 86 -3.93 5.69 13.43
C THR A 86 -2.84 4.61 13.53
N LYS A 87 -1.84 4.83 14.38
CA LYS A 87 -0.75 3.89 14.72
C LYS A 87 -0.51 3.90 16.23
N GLU A 88 -0.03 2.80 16.81
CA GLU A 88 0.30 2.76 18.24
C GLU A 88 1.58 3.57 18.52
N VAL A 89 1.44 4.88 18.76
CA VAL A 89 2.55 5.78 19.07
C VAL A 89 2.80 5.78 20.58
N ARG A 90 3.89 5.13 21.02
CA ARG A 90 4.36 5.27 22.41
C ARG A 90 5.08 6.59 22.58
N ILE A 91 4.44 7.55 23.25
CA ILE A 91 5.04 8.82 23.63
C ILE A 91 5.82 8.63 24.93
N GLN A 92 7.11 8.95 24.89
CA GLN A 92 7.98 8.87 26.06
C GLN A 92 7.57 9.94 27.08
N THR A 93 7.71 9.64 28.37
CA THR A 93 7.28 10.53 29.48
C THR A 93 7.86 11.93 29.35
N ARG A 94 9.13 12.06 28.92
CA ARG A 94 9.77 13.35 28.62
C ARG A 94 8.96 14.26 27.69
N PHE A 95 8.46 13.72 26.59
CA PHE A 95 7.67 14.51 25.64
C PHE A 95 6.27 14.85 26.18
N ARG A 96 5.75 14.04 27.11
CA ARG A 96 4.50 14.36 27.81
C ARG A 96 4.72 15.52 28.78
N ASN A 97 5.85 15.55 29.47
CA ASN A 97 6.23 16.66 30.34
C ASN A 97 6.34 17.96 29.55
N VAL A 98 7.03 17.95 28.42
CA VAL A 98 7.18 19.17 27.61
C VAL A 98 5.84 19.73 27.14
N ILE A 99 4.94 18.88 26.62
CA ILE A 99 3.60 19.33 26.20
C ILE A 99 2.76 19.78 27.40
N ALA A 100 2.84 19.10 28.54
CA ALA A 100 2.14 19.53 29.76
C ALA A 100 2.64 20.90 30.25
N VAL A 101 3.95 21.15 30.21
CA VAL A 101 4.53 22.45 30.56
C VAL A 101 4.05 23.55 29.62
N TYR A 102 4.07 23.29 28.31
CA TYR A 102 3.56 24.24 27.30
C TYR A 102 2.07 24.58 27.51
N LEU A 103 1.29 23.63 28.02
CA LEU A 103 -0.11 23.82 28.41
C LEU A 103 -0.30 24.53 29.77
N GLY A 104 0.78 24.92 30.45
CA GLY A 104 0.74 25.62 31.73
C GLY A 104 0.67 24.71 32.97
N TYR A 105 0.92 23.41 32.82
CA TYR A 105 1.05 22.47 33.94
C TYR A 105 2.52 22.41 34.43
N ALA A 106 2.74 21.95 35.66
CA ALA A 106 4.10 21.79 36.16
C ALA A 106 4.84 20.65 35.46
N ASP A 107 4.18 19.51 35.26
CA ASP A 107 4.69 18.33 34.55
C ASP A 107 3.52 17.41 34.15
N TRP A 108 3.82 16.23 33.60
CA TRP A 108 2.82 15.22 33.28
C TRP A 108 2.01 14.75 34.51
N THR A 109 2.63 14.70 35.68
CA THR A 109 1.96 14.26 36.91
C THR A 109 0.96 15.31 37.39
N ASP A 110 1.34 16.59 37.37
CA ASP A 110 0.45 17.72 37.67
C ASP A 110 -0.73 17.77 36.69
N PHE A 111 -0.47 17.53 35.40
CA PHE A 111 -1.53 17.37 34.40
C PHE A 111 -2.51 16.25 34.78
N GLN A 112 -2.01 15.07 35.14
CA GLN A 112 -2.87 13.95 35.55
C GLN A 112 -3.67 14.26 36.83
N GLN A 113 -3.08 14.96 37.79
CA GLN A 113 -3.74 15.33 39.04
C GLN A 113 -4.85 16.36 38.83
N LYS A 114 -4.60 17.39 38.01
CA LYS A 114 -5.58 18.44 37.70
C LYS A 114 -6.70 17.97 36.77
N ASN A 115 -6.48 16.90 36.01
CA ASN A 115 -7.48 16.26 35.16
C ASN A 115 -8.02 14.95 35.76
N ASN A 116 -7.92 14.77 37.08
CA ASN A 116 -8.33 13.53 37.77
C ASN A 116 -9.84 13.25 37.71
N GLU A 117 -10.66 14.21 37.27
CA GLU A 117 -12.08 14.02 37.03
C GLU A 117 -12.35 12.96 35.95
N ILE A 118 -11.38 12.76 35.04
CA ILE A 118 -11.35 11.67 34.06
C ILE A 118 -11.42 10.29 34.74
N ASP A 119 -10.84 10.16 35.94
CA ASP A 119 -10.91 8.92 36.72
C ASP A 119 -12.28 8.71 37.39
N ARG A 120 -13.07 9.79 37.54
CA ARG A 120 -14.38 9.81 38.24
C ARG A 120 -15.57 9.79 37.30
N GLN A 121 -15.37 10.08 36.02
CA GLN A 121 -16.39 9.84 35.02
C GLN A 121 -16.63 8.33 34.97
N ASN A 122 -17.73 7.88 35.59
CA ASN A 122 -18.30 6.57 35.31
C ASN A 122 -18.51 6.52 33.80
N ILE A 123 -17.61 5.83 33.11
CA ILE A 123 -17.75 5.59 31.68
C ILE A 123 -18.97 4.68 31.54
N HIS A 124 -20.15 5.28 31.44
CA HIS A 124 -21.28 4.65 30.79
C HIS A 124 -20.82 4.42 29.36
N ILE A 125 -20.32 3.22 29.08
CA ILE A 125 -20.08 2.76 27.71
C ILE A 125 -21.45 2.48 27.10
N ASN A 126 -22.23 3.54 26.86
CA ASN A 126 -23.18 3.56 25.77
C ASN A 126 -22.34 3.82 24.54
N TYR A 127 -22.09 2.74 23.78
CA TYR A 127 -21.63 2.76 22.40
C TYR A 127 -20.74 3.95 22.03
N VAL A 128 -19.45 3.84 22.31
CA VAL A 128 -18.49 4.35 21.32
C VAL A 128 -18.79 3.58 20.04
N ASN A 129 -19.10 4.34 19.00
CA ASN A 129 -19.34 3.87 17.65
C ASN A 129 -18.21 2.88 17.26
N ILE A 130 -18.56 1.63 16.97
CA ILE A 130 -17.62 0.49 16.80
C ILE A 130 -16.84 0.59 15.46
N GLU A 131 -16.91 1.71 14.76
CA GLU A 131 -16.09 1.99 13.57
C GLU A 131 -14.68 2.55 13.89
N GLU A 132 -14.38 2.94 15.13
CA GLU A 132 -13.07 3.55 15.49
C GLU A 132 -12.30 2.83 16.61
N SER A 133 -12.14 1.50 16.54
CA SER A 133 -11.25 0.77 17.46
C SER A 133 -10.61 -0.48 16.84
N PHE A 134 -9.28 -0.43 16.68
CA PHE A 134 -8.46 -1.43 15.96
C PHE A 134 -7.44 -2.15 16.87
N LEU A 135 -7.85 -2.85 17.94
CA LEU A 135 -6.93 -3.83 18.59
C LEU A 135 -7.62 -5.16 19.00
N PRO A 136 -7.16 -6.33 18.47
CA PRO A 136 -7.78 -7.66 18.71
C PRO A 136 -7.50 -8.31 20.08
N ALA A 137 -6.64 -7.72 20.91
CA ALA A 137 -6.13 -8.36 22.14
C ALA A 137 -7.12 -8.31 23.33
N LEU A 138 -8.18 -7.49 23.26
CA LEU A 138 -9.18 -7.38 24.32
C LEU A 138 -10.25 -8.49 24.31
N ARG A 139 -10.12 -9.50 23.44
CA ARG A 139 -11.11 -10.60 23.34
C ARG A 139 -11.03 -11.64 24.45
N LYS A 140 -10.00 -11.64 25.30
CA LYS A 140 -9.81 -12.70 26.31
C LYS A 140 -9.11 -12.19 27.57
N THR A 141 -9.85 -11.57 28.49
CA THR A 141 -9.42 -11.59 29.89
C THR A 141 -10.60 -11.37 30.83
N GLN A 142 -10.79 -12.33 31.73
CA GLN A 142 -11.81 -12.34 32.77
C GLN A 142 -11.51 -11.30 33.85
N ILE A 143 -12.60 -10.86 34.49
CA ILE A 143 -12.70 -9.89 35.58
C ILE A 143 -12.03 -10.48 36.84
N ILE A 144 -11.17 -9.70 37.48
CA ILE A 144 -10.64 -9.94 38.84
C ILE A 144 -11.68 -9.43 39.85
N PRO A 145 -12.00 -10.18 40.92
CA PRO A 145 -12.86 -9.70 41.99
C PRO A 145 -12.07 -8.75 42.90
N LEU A 146 -12.72 -7.66 43.32
CA LEU A 146 -12.23 -6.77 44.37
C LEU A 146 -13.31 -6.65 45.43
N SER A 147 -13.08 -7.30 46.56
CA SER A 147 -12.76 -6.58 47.80
C SER A 147 -12.75 -7.56 48.96
N ASP A 148 -11.64 -7.59 49.67
CA ASP A 148 -11.58 -8.08 51.05
C ASP A 148 -12.50 -7.24 51.95
N GLU A 149 -13.12 -7.94 52.88
CA GLU A 149 -14.00 -7.49 53.96
C GLU A 149 -13.33 -6.40 54.84
N ALA A 150 -14.01 -5.64 55.71
CA ALA A 150 -15.07 -6.04 56.60
C ALA A 150 -15.84 -4.85 57.17
N ASN A 151 -17.14 -5.05 57.39
CA ASN A 151 -17.81 -4.94 58.69
C ASN A 151 -19.29 -4.63 58.48
N THR A 152 -20.13 -5.65 58.63
CA THR A 152 -21.39 -5.55 59.39
C THR A 152 -21.97 -6.94 59.58
N THR A 153 -22.32 -7.23 60.82
CA THR A 153 -22.87 -8.49 61.30
C THR A 153 -24.20 -8.80 60.62
N PHE A 154 -24.27 -9.95 59.94
CA PHE A 154 -25.50 -10.45 59.33
C PHE A 154 -26.44 -11.03 60.39
N GLN A 155 -27.67 -10.52 60.45
CA GLN A 155 -28.79 -11.37 60.80
C GLN A 155 -29.16 -12.21 59.57
N ILE A 156 -29.05 -13.54 59.69
CA ILE A 156 -29.52 -14.45 58.66
C ILE A 156 -31.05 -14.45 58.69
N ILE A 157 -31.66 -13.54 57.93
CA ILE A 157 -33.00 -13.79 57.40
C ILE A 157 -32.76 -14.54 56.09
N GLN A 158 -33.05 -15.84 56.04
CA GLN A 158 -33.08 -16.58 54.78
C GLN A 158 -34.14 -15.93 53.87
N PRO A 159 -33.77 -15.22 52.80
CA PRO A 159 -34.77 -14.78 51.85
C PRO A 159 -35.21 -16.04 51.11
N LYS A 160 -36.50 -16.39 51.22
CA LYS A 160 -37.12 -17.28 50.25
C LYS A 160 -37.16 -16.54 48.92
N PHE A 161 -36.05 -16.57 48.19
CA PHE A 161 -35.95 -16.05 46.83
C PHE A 161 -36.69 -17.03 45.92
N THR A 162 -38.01 -16.93 45.89
CA THR A 162 -38.79 -17.53 44.80
C THR A 162 -38.61 -16.61 43.61
N LEU A 163 -37.75 -16.98 42.65
CA LEU A 163 -37.73 -16.30 41.36
C LEU A 163 -39.18 -16.30 40.85
N PRO A 164 -39.77 -15.13 40.50
CA PRO A 164 -41.09 -15.11 39.89
C PRO A 164 -41.05 -16.04 38.68
N ARG A 165 -42.04 -16.93 38.52
CA ARG A 165 -42.09 -17.92 37.41
C ARG A 165 -41.91 -17.30 36.01
N PHE A 166 -42.08 -15.98 35.87
CA PHE A 166 -41.95 -15.22 34.64
C PHE A 166 -40.52 -14.75 34.29
N VAL A 167 -39.59 -14.69 35.26
CA VAL A 167 -38.19 -14.28 35.02
C VAL A 167 -37.43 -15.25 34.10
N PRO A 168 -37.46 -16.58 34.28
CA PRO A 168 -36.83 -17.51 33.34
C PRO A 168 -37.49 -17.49 31.95
N ILE A 169 -38.80 -17.20 31.88
CA ILE A 169 -39.52 -17.05 30.61
C ILE A 169 -39.03 -15.81 29.85
N LEU A 170 -38.85 -14.69 30.54
CA LEU A 170 -38.37 -13.43 29.94
C LEU A 170 -36.90 -13.54 29.49
N LEU A 171 -36.05 -14.21 30.29
CA LEU A 171 -34.68 -14.54 29.89
C LEU A 171 -34.65 -15.51 28.69
N GLY A 172 -35.56 -16.48 28.63
CA GLY A 172 -35.71 -17.36 27.48
C GLY A 172 -36.06 -16.59 26.20
N ILE A 173 -37.03 -15.67 26.28
CA ILE A 173 -37.44 -14.81 25.16
C ILE A 173 -36.29 -13.92 24.69
N MET A 174 -35.61 -13.23 25.62
CA MET A 174 -34.45 -12.39 25.29
C MET A 174 -33.33 -13.19 24.62
N THR A 175 -33.09 -14.42 25.09
CA THR A 175 -32.10 -15.32 24.48
C THR A 175 -32.49 -15.69 23.05
N VAL A 176 -33.76 -16.00 22.80
CA VAL A 176 -34.26 -16.31 21.46
C VAL A 176 -34.13 -15.10 20.53
N PHE A 177 -34.48 -13.90 20.98
CA PHE A 177 -34.29 -12.67 20.19
C PHE A 177 -32.81 -12.39 19.90
N ALA A 178 -31.93 -12.59 20.88
CA ALA A 178 -30.48 -12.48 20.68
C ALA A 178 -29.99 -13.49 19.65
N LEU A 179 -30.45 -14.75 19.70
CA LEU A 179 -30.08 -15.78 18.73
C LEU A 179 -30.61 -15.49 17.33
N ILE A 180 -31.84 -14.97 17.21
CA ILE A 180 -32.40 -14.54 15.92
C ILE A 180 -31.60 -13.37 15.34
N TYR A 181 -31.31 -12.36 16.17
CA TYR A 181 -30.51 -11.20 15.75
C TYR A 181 -29.10 -11.62 15.31
N LEU A 182 -28.42 -12.45 16.10
CA LEU A 182 -27.09 -12.97 15.77
C LEU A 182 -27.13 -13.86 14.52
N GLY A 183 -28.13 -14.71 14.39
CA GLY A 183 -28.33 -15.56 13.20
C GLY A 183 -28.59 -14.75 11.94
N PHE A 184 -29.40 -13.69 12.04
CA PHE A 184 -29.68 -12.77 10.94
C PHE A 184 -28.46 -11.93 10.58
N ASN A 185 -27.75 -11.38 11.56
CA ASN A 185 -26.52 -10.61 11.33
C ASN A 185 -25.42 -11.49 10.70
N TRP A 186 -25.27 -12.72 11.20
CA TRP A 186 -24.37 -13.71 10.60
C TRP A 186 -24.78 -14.05 9.17
N TRP A 187 -26.06 -14.33 8.93
CA TRP A 187 -26.60 -14.60 7.60
C TRP A 187 -26.35 -13.43 6.65
N GLN A 188 -26.46 -12.18 7.12
CA GLN A 188 -26.21 -11.02 6.29
C GLN A 188 -24.72 -10.84 5.94
N ASN A 189 -23.81 -11.10 6.88
CA ASN A 189 -22.38 -10.85 6.70
C ASN A 189 -21.58 -12.08 6.23
N ARG A 190 -22.20 -13.25 6.06
CA ARG A 190 -21.48 -14.44 5.56
C ARG A 190 -21.00 -14.23 4.11
N PRO A 191 -19.82 -14.75 3.75
CA PRO A 191 -19.37 -14.80 2.35
C PRO A 191 -20.37 -15.50 1.45
N PHE A 192 -20.41 -15.10 0.18
CA PHE A 192 -21.23 -15.77 -0.83
C PHE A 192 -20.64 -17.15 -1.16
N SER A 193 -21.50 -18.16 -1.27
CA SER A 193 -21.08 -19.49 -1.72
C SER A 193 -20.78 -19.51 -3.23
N SER A 194 -20.01 -20.50 -3.67
CA SER A 194 -19.69 -20.69 -5.10
C SER A 194 -20.94 -20.85 -5.97
N GLU A 195 -22.00 -21.48 -5.45
CA GLU A 195 -23.26 -21.64 -6.18
C GLU A 195 -24.03 -20.30 -6.29
N GLU A 196 -24.04 -19.47 -5.24
CA GLU A 196 -24.63 -18.12 -5.29
C GLU A 196 -23.93 -17.25 -6.35
N VAL A 197 -22.61 -17.36 -6.46
CA VAL A 197 -21.78 -16.52 -7.36
C VAL A 197 -21.81 -17.00 -8.82
N LYS A 198 -22.26 -18.23 -9.07
CA LYS A 198 -22.21 -18.88 -10.39
C LYS A 198 -22.94 -18.08 -11.47
N GLU A 199 -24.10 -17.54 -11.13
CA GLU A 199 -24.96 -16.77 -12.05
C GLU A 199 -24.55 -15.29 -12.20
N VAL A 200 -23.62 -14.80 -11.36
CA VAL A 200 -23.12 -13.43 -11.45
C VAL A 200 -22.41 -13.22 -12.78
N GLN A 201 -22.73 -12.14 -13.49
CA GLN A 201 -22.00 -11.76 -14.69
C GLN A 201 -20.98 -10.69 -14.36
N PHE A 202 -19.76 -10.86 -14.89
CA PHE A 202 -18.72 -9.85 -14.84
C PHE A 202 -17.80 -10.08 -16.04
N LYS A 203 -17.78 -9.13 -16.98
CA LYS A 203 -17.00 -9.26 -18.22
C LYS A 203 -16.81 -7.93 -18.93
N VAL A 204 -15.73 -7.84 -19.70
CA VAL A 204 -15.57 -6.81 -20.74
C VAL A 204 -16.54 -7.10 -21.89
N ILE A 205 -17.37 -6.13 -22.26
CA ILE A 205 -18.38 -6.27 -23.32
C ILE A 205 -18.06 -5.48 -24.59
N LYS A 206 -17.19 -4.48 -24.49
CA LYS A 206 -16.76 -3.68 -25.64
C LYS A 206 -15.38 -3.09 -25.39
N THR A 207 -14.56 -3.02 -26.43
CA THR A 207 -13.30 -2.30 -26.45
C THR A 207 -13.28 -1.32 -27.62
N VAL A 208 -12.64 -0.16 -27.45
CA VAL A 208 -12.48 0.88 -28.46
C VAL A 208 -11.04 1.40 -28.39
N GLY A 209 -10.34 1.41 -29.52
CA GLY A 209 -8.90 1.75 -29.57
C GLY A 209 -7.97 0.56 -29.28
N LYS A 210 -6.66 0.79 -29.41
CA LYS A 210 -5.61 -0.20 -29.16
C LYS A 210 -4.88 0.04 -27.84
N TYR A 211 -4.18 1.16 -27.73
CA TYR A 211 -3.83 1.86 -26.50
C TYR A 211 -3.52 3.32 -26.89
N PRO A 212 -4.10 4.34 -26.24
CA PRO A 212 -5.10 4.21 -25.17
C PRO A 212 -6.33 3.42 -25.61
N GLN A 213 -6.83 2.53 -24.74
CA GLN A 213 -7.96 1.66 -25.02
C GLN A 213 -9.05 1.89 -23.99
N SER A 214 -10.21 2.30 -24.48
CA SER A 214 -11.41 2.39 -23.66
C SER A 214 -12.12 1.04 -23.68
N VAL A 215 -12.46 0.54 -22.49
CA VAL A 215 -13.23 -0.68 -22.29
C VAL A 215 -14.56 -0.37 -21.62
N ARG A 216 -15.59 -1.12 -21.98
CA ARG A 216 -16.85 -1.17 -21.24
C ARG A 216 -16.94 -2.51 -20.53
N ILE A 217 -17.15 -2.45 -19.23
CA ILE A 217 -17.21 -3.59 -18.34
C ILE A 217 -18.62 -3.64 -17.76
N MET A 218 -19.26 -4.78 -17.91
CA MET A 218 -20.61 -5.02 -17.40
C MET A 218 -20.52 -5.95 -16.20
N TYR A 219 -21.33 -5.66 -15.18
CA TYR A 219 -21.60 -6.60 -14.09
C TYR A 219 -23.11 -6.75 -13.86
N ASP A 220 -23.51 -7.94 -13.43
CA ASP A 220 -24.86 -8.25 -12.97
C ASP A 220 -24.79 -9.14 -11.73
N VAL A 221 -25.10 -8.54 -10.57
CA VAL A 221 -25.12 -9.20 -9.25
C VAL A 221 -26.53 -9.39 -8.73
N ARG A 222 -27.57 -9.15 -9.55
CA ARG A 222 -28.98 -9.39 -9.16
C ARG A 222 -29.27 -10.82 -8.67
N PRO A 223 -28.58 -11.88 -9.14
CA PRO A 223 -28.76 -13.22 -8.57
C PRO A 223 -28.36 -13.33 -7.09
N LEU A 224 -27.49 -12.45 -6.61
CA LEU A 224 -27.05 -12.46 -5.21
C LEU A 224 -28.13 -11.90 -4.29
N LYS A 225 -28.50 -12.68 -3.29
CA LYS A 225 -29.29 -12.18 -2.16
C LYS A 225 -28.35 -11.44 -1.20
N ARG A 226 -28.78 -10.32 -0.61
CA ARG A 226 -28.03 -9.53 0.39
C ARG A 226 -26.95 -8.60 -0.18
N VAL A 227 -27.07 -8.12 -1.42
CA VAL A 227 -26.18 -7.07 -1.94
C VAL A 227 -26.44 -5.74 -1.21
N ARG A 228 -25.39 -5.15 -0.63
CA ARG A 228 -25.42 -3.82 0.01
C ARG A 228 -24.52 -2.83 -0.71
N ASP A 229 -23.30 -3.26 -1.03
CA ASP A 229 -22.33 -2.50 -1.82
C ASP A 229 -21.82 -3.33 -2.98
N VAL A 230 -21.53 -2.64 -4.09
CA VAL A 230 -20.80 -3.18 -5.22
C VAL A 230 -19.62 -2.26 -5.49
N GLU A 231 -18.43 -2.86 -5.51
CA GLU A 231 -17.18 -2.18 -5.82
C GLU A 231 -16.46 -2.90 -6.94
N LEU A 232 -15.84 -2.13 -7.82
CA LEU A 232 -15.07 -2.60 -8.95
C LEU A 232 -13.65 -2.08 -8.82
N ILE A 233 -12.67 -2.97 -8.83
CA ILE A 233 -11.24 -2.63 -8.94
C ILE A 233 -10.82 -2.97 -10.36
N LEU A 234 -10.59 -1.96 -11.19
CA LEU A 234 -10.40 -2.13 -12.63
C LEU A 234 -8.92 -2.10 -13.06
N GLY A 235 -8.00 -2.36 -12.14
CA GLY A 235 -6.56 -2.28 -12.37
C GLY A 235 -6.04 -0.83 -12.39
N VAL A 236 -4.76 -0.67 -12.72
CA VAL A 236 -4.05 0.61 -12.64
C VAL A 236 -4.50 1.54 -13.77
N GLY A 237 -5.25 2.59 -13.42
CA GLY A 237 -5.61 3.66 -14.37
C GLY A 237 -4.51 4.69 -14.56
N ARG A 238 -3.66 4.88 -13.53
CA ARG A 238 -2.52 5.82 -13.50
C ARG A 238 -1.48 5.32 -12.50
N ILE A 239 -0.21 5.28 -12.87
CA ILE A 239 0.90 5.08 -11.91
C ILE A 239 1.03 6.39 -11.15
N VAL A 240 0.80 6.39 -9.84
CA VAL A 240 0.80 7.61 -9.04
C VAL A 240 2.14 7.78 -8.33
N ALA A 241 2.73 6.73 -7.77
CA ALA A 241 4.14 6.72 -7.35
C ALA A 241 4.74 5.32 -7.52
N ALA A 242 6.07 5.19 -7.39
CA ALA A 242 6.79 3.90 -7.50
C ALA A 242 6.20 2.80 -6.59
N ASN A 243 5.65 3.18 -5.43
CA ASN A 243 5.05 2.26 -4.46
C ASN A 243 3.53 2.42 -4.29
N ASN A 244 2.89 3.38 -5.00
CA ASN A 244 1.45 3.65 -4.91
C ASN A 244 0.81 3.58 -6.30
N PHE A 245 0.14 2.46 -6.57
CA PHE A 245 -0.72 2.30 -7.72
C PHE A 245 -2.13 2.75 -7.35
N VAL A 246 -2.66 3.79 -7.99
CA VAL A 246 -4.10 4.04 -7.91
C VAL A 246 -4.78 3.03 -8.82
N SER A 247 -5.27 1.96 -8.20
CA SER A 247 -6.27 1.13 -8.84
C SER A 247 -7.49 2.01 -9.09
N TYR A 248 -8.07 1.94 -10.28
CA TYR A 248 -9.33 2.62 -10.53
C TYR A 248 -10.42 1.86 -9.76
N ILE A 249 -10.77 2.38 -8.60
CA ILE A 249 -11.84 1.86 -7.75
C ILE A 249 -13.08 2.68 -8.05
N THR A 250 -14.14 2.02 -8.49
CA THR A 250 -15.45 2.65 -8.61
C THR A 250 -16.47 1.86 -7.80
N SER A 251 -17.27 2.59 -7.03
CA SER A 251 -18.35 2.02 -6.23
C SER A 251 -19.68 2.40 -6.88
N SER A 252 -20.62 1.47 -6.91
CA SER A 252 -21.96 1.69 -7.45
C SER A 252 -23.01 1.14 -6.51
N ALA A 253 -24.08 1.91 -6.33
CA ALA A 253 -25.26 1.45 -5.60
C ALA A 253 -26.14 0.49 -6.44
N LYS A 254 -25.86 0.34 -7.75
CA LYS A 254 -26.66 -0.50 -8.64
C LYS A 254 -26.19 -1.95 -8.61
N THR A 255 -27.14 -2.87 -8.64
CA THR A 255 -26.91 -4.32 -8.72
C THR A 255 -26.63 -4.82 -10.15
N CYS A 256 -26.81 -3.97 -11.15
CA CYS A 256 -26.46 -4.23 -12.53
C CYS A 256 -26.09 -2.89 -13.17
N ASP A 257 -24.90 -2.79 -13.74
CA ASP A 257 -24.45 -1.57 -14.42
C ASP A 257 -23.37 -1.85 -15.47
N THR A 258 -23.06 -0.84 -16.26
CA THR A 258 -21.92 -0.82 -17.16
C THR A 258 -21.01 0.34 -16.82
N VAL A 259 -19.74 0.05 -16.59
CA VAL A 259 -18.69 1.04 -16.29
C VAL A 259 -17.76 1.14 -17.49
N SER A 260 -17.25 2.35 -17.74
CA SER A 260 -16.20 2.58 -18.75
C SER A 260 -14.87 2.92 -18.08
N GLN A 261 -13.78 2.33 -18.56
CA GLN A 261 -12.41 2.61 -18.12
C GLN A 261 -11.52 2.81 -19.35
N THR A 262 -10.60 3.77 -19.31
CA THR A 262 -9.57 3.92 -20.35
C THR A 262 -8.22 3.51 -19.79
N TYR A 263 -7.57 2.55 -20.45
CA TYR A 263 -6.20 2.15 -20.17
C TYR A 263 -5.26 2.87 -21.10
N PHE A 264 -4.33 3.61 -20.53
CA PHE A 264 -3.38 4.42 -21.27
C PHE A 264 -2.12 3.64 -21.67
N TYR A 265 -1.79 2.59 -20.92
CA TYR A 265 -0.60 1.76 -21.14
C TYR A 265 -0.99 0.37 -21.65
N PRO A 266 -0.14 -0.28 -22.45
CA PRO A 266 -0.31 -1.69 -22.73
C PRO A 266 0.05 -2.53 -21.48
N GLY A 267 -0.56 -3.71 -21.36
CA GLY A 267 -0.34 -4.62 -20.25
C GLY A 267 -1.54 -5.49 -19.94
N VAL A 268 -1.41 -6.26 -18.85
CA VAL A 268 -2.47 -7.11 -18.30
C VAL A 268 -3.07 -6.43 -17.07
N TYR A 269 -4.40 -6.33 -17.03
CA TYR A 269 -5.15 -5.65 -15.97
C TYR A 269 -6.06 -6.64 -15.26
N ARG A 270 -5.91 -6.75 -13.94
CA ARG A 270 -6.84 -7.52 -13.10
C ARG A 270 -8.08 -6.69 -12.83
N LEU A 271 -9.23 -7.23 -13.17
CA LEU A 271 -10.54 -6.68 -12.85
C LEU A 271 -11.12 -7.49 -11.69
N ASN A 272 -11.50 -6.84 -10.60
CA ASN A 272 -12.16 -7.50 -9.49
C ASN A 272 -13.55 -6.89 -9.28
N LEU A 273 -14.54 -7.75 -9.15
CA LEU A 273 -15.87 -7.41 -8.67
C LEU A 273 -15.97 -7.81 -7.21
N LEU A 274 -16.19 -6.82 -6.34
CA LEU A 274 -16.42 -7.00 -4.93
C LEU A 274 -17.89 -6.69 -4.62
N VAL A 275 -18.50 -7.51 -3.79
CA VAL A 275 -19.84 -7.28 -3.23
C VAL A 275 -19.77 -7.44 -1.74
N ASN A 276 -20.23 -6.46 -0.99
CA ASN A 276 -20.07 -6.42 0.47
C ASN A 276 -18.61 -6.57 0.90
N LYS A 277 -17.69 -5.93 0.16
CA LYS A 277 -16.22 -6.07 0.32
C LYS A 277 -15.66 -7.48 0.12
N HIS A 278 -16.46 -8.44 -0.33
CA HIS A 278 -15.99 -9.79 -0.67
C HIS A 278 -15.71 -9.89 -2.16
N LEU A 279 -14.55 -10.45 -2.52
CA LEU A 279 -14.22 -10.75 -3.92
C LEU A 279 -15.18 -11.81 -4.47
N ILE A 280 -15.96 -11.44 -5.47
CA ILE A 280 -16.98 -12.29 -6.11
C ILE A 280 -16.43 -12.91 -7.40
N LYS A 281 -15.88 -12.07 -8.28
CA LYS A 281 -15.26 -12.51 -9.53
C LYS A 281 -14.00 -11.72 -9.80
N THR A 282 -13.02 -12.43 -10.36
CA THR A 282 -11.84 -11.83 -10.98
C THR A 282 -11.88 -12.13 -12.47
N ASP A 283 -11.66 -11.10 -13.28
CA ASP A 283 -11.45 -11.21 -14.71
C ASP A 283 -10.12 -10.52 -15.07
N TYR A 284 -9.60 -10.78 -16.26
CA TYR A 284 -8.35 -10.20 -16.73
C TYR A 284 -8.54 -9.60 -18.12
N HIS A 285 -8.15 -8.35 -18.26
CA HIS A 285 -8.19 -7.64 -19.54
C HIS A 285 -6.77 -7.33 -20.02
N THR A 286 -6.47 -7.70 -21.27
CA THR A 286 -5.18 -7.40 -21.89
C THR A 286 -5.34 -6.25 -22.87
N VAL A 287 -4.50 -5.23 -22.68
CA VAL A 287 -4.34 -4.11 -23.62
C VAL A 287 -3.05 -4.37 -24.38
N TYR A 288 -3.17 -4.74 -25.65
CA TYR A 288 -2.02 -5.08 -26.48
C TYR A 288 -1.26 -3.82 -26.94
N SER A 289 0.06 -3.95 -27.06
CA SER A 289 0.89 -3.00 -27.80
C SER A 289 0.50 -2.98 -29.28
N TYR A 290 1.02 -1.99 -30.04
CA TYR A 290 0.88 -2.02 -31.49
C TYR A 290 1.71 -3.21 -31.97
N PRO A 291 1.28 -3.92 -33.03
CA PRO A 291 1.95 -5.15 -33.46
C PRO A 291 3.46 -4.94 -33.60
N ASN A 292 4.25 -5.72 -32.83
CA ASN A 292 5.70 -5.66 -32.76
C ASN A 292 6.32 -4.30 -32.39
N GLN A 293 5.55 -3.39 -31.77
CA GLN A 293 6.04 -2.08 -31.33
C GLN A 293 6.10 -2.01 -29.82
N TRP A 294 7.26 -1.61 -29.30
CA TRP A 294 7.44 -1.35 -27.89
C TRP A 294 6.77 -0.03 -27.49
N ALA A 295 6.11 -0.03 -26.35
CA ALA A 295 5.66 1.18 -25.69
C ALA A 295 6.70 1.59 -24.65
N VAL A 296 7.02 2.87 -24.59
CA VAL A 296 8.00 3.42 -23.65
C VAL A 296 7.36 4.59 -22.91
N TRP A 297 7.55 4.63 -21.61
CA TRP A 297 7.12 5.77 -20.80
C TRP A 297 8.07 5.99 -19.62
N GLY A 298 8.23 7.26 -19.26
CA GLY A 298 8.94 7.68 -18.07
C GLY A 298 7.98 8.20 -17.00
N PHE A 299 8.36 8.05 -15.74
CA PHE A 299 7.69 8.68 -14.60
C PHE A 299 8.71 9.16 -13.57
N GLY A 300 8.41 10.28 -12.92
CA GLY A 300 9.19 10.81 -11.81
C GLY A 300 8.73 10.19 -10.48
N VAL A 301 9.67 10.02 -9.55
CA VAL A 301 9.38 9.66 -8.16
C VAL A 301 9.79 10.84 -7.28
N ALA A 302 8.99 11.90 -7.30
CA ALA A 302 9.12 13.02 -6.37
C ALA A 302 8.30 12.71 -5.10
N TYR A 303 8.80 13.10 -3.93
CA TYR A 303 8.14 12.82 -2.65
C TYR A 303 6.70 13.37 -2.53
N GLU A 304 6.26 14.28 -3.41
CA GLU A 304 4.94 14.90 -3.33
C GLU A 304 4.27 15.21 -4.69
N LYS A 305 4.91 14.92 -5.83
CA LYS A 305 4.38 15.28 -7.16
C LYS A 305 4.44 14.12 -8.15
N ASN A 306 3.25 13.67 -8.53
CA ASN A 306 3.00 12.43 -9.26
C ASN A 306 2.79 12.73 -10.74
N TRP A 307 3.87 12.80 -11.51
CA TRP A 307 3.81 13.07 -12.94
C TRP A 307 3.98 11.79 -13.76
N THR A 308 2.92 11.41 -14.45
CA THR A 308 2.94 10.45 -15.56
C THR A 308 3.09 11.25 -16.84
N THR A 309 4.17 11.02 -17.60
CA THR A 309 4.29 11.57 -18.94
C THR A 309 3.18 11.00 -19.84
N ASN A 310 2.62 11.87 -20.69
CA ASN A 310 1.69 11.45 -21.74
C ASN A 310 2.38 10.44 -22.65
N ILE A 311 1.72 9.30 -22.90
CA ILE A 311 2.15 8.31 -23.89
C ILE A 311 2.17 8.98 -25.25
N SER A 312 3.34 9.43 -25.68
CA SER A 312 3.59 9.61 -27.10
C SER A 312 4.01 8.25 -27.61
N THR A 313 3.17 7.66 -28.46
CA THR A 313 3.56 6.51 -29.29
C THR A 313 4.97 6.74 -29.83
N VAL A 314 5.88 5.84 -29.43
CA VAL A 314 7.34 5.91 -29.56
C VAL A 314 7.77 5.77 -31.02
N LYS A 315 7.36 6.69 -31.88
CA LYS A 315 8.04 6.88 -33.16
C LYS A 315 9.41 7.56 -32.97
N THR A 316 9.74 8.07 -31.78
CA THR A 316 10.93 8.89 -31.54
C THR A 316 12.02 8.24 -30.68
N GLY A 317 11.75 7.10 -30.03
CA GLY A 317 12.69 6.47 -29.10
C GLY A 317 13.65 5.44 -29.73
N ILE A 318 13.47 5.08 -31.01
CA ILE A 318 14.45 4.23 -31.71
C ILE A 318 15.41 5.15 -32.46
N LYS A 319 16.70 5.12 -32.09
CA LYS A 319 17.78 5.84 -32.77
C LYS A 319 18.96 4.90 -32.93
N ASP A 320 19.48 4.79 -34.15
CA ASP A 320 20.67 3.99 -34.47
C ASP A 320 20.59 2.53 -33.98
N GLY A 321 19.45 1.86 -34.21
CA GLY A 321 19.25 0.46 -33.77
C GLY A 321 19.02 0.28 -32.27
N VAL A 322 18.85 1.38 -31.51
CA VAL A 322 18.67 1.31 -30.05
C VAL A 322 17.33 1.93 -29.66
N LEU A 323 16.54 1.17 -28.91
CA LEU A 323 15.36 1.68 -28.24
C LEU A 323 15.77 2.37 -26.93
N HIS A 324 15.68 3.69 -26.90
CA HIS A 324 16.10 4.57 -25.81
C HIS A 324 15.16 5.77 -25.63
N LEU A 325 14.85 6.09 -24.39
CA LEU A 325 14.13 7.28 -23.98
C LEU A 325 15.15 8.36 -23.60
N ASP A 326 15.35 9.35 -24.46
CA ASP A 326 16.28 10.44 -24.14
C ASP A 326 15.79 11.21 -22.90
N PRO A 327 16.60 11.36 -21.83
CA PRO A 327 16.20 12.12 -20.65
C PRO A 327 15.77 13.56 -20.98
N ARG A 328 16.27 14.13 -22.09
CA ARG A 328 15.90 15.48 -22.58
C ARG A 328 14.49 15.53 -23.15
N ASP A 329 13.89 14.40 -23.51
CA ASP A 329 12.53 14.31 -24.04
C ASP A 329 11.48 14.20 -22.92
N LEU A 330 11.90 14.00 -21.66
CA LEU A 330 11.00 14.02 -20.52
C LEU A 330 10.43 15.43 -20.26
N PRO A 331 9.20 15.57 -19.75
CA PRO A 331 8.67 16.87 -19.34
C PRO A 331 9.52 17.52 -18.25
N ASN A 332 9.53 18.86 -18.21
CA ASN A 332 10.33 19.63 -17.25
C ASN A 332 9.99 19.29 -15.79
N GLU A 333 8.75 18.89 -15.56
CA GLU A 333 8.25 18.42 -14.28
C GLU A 333 8.96 17.15 -13.79
N ILE A 334 9.56 16.34 -14.67
CA ILE A 334 10.30 15.10 -14.31
C ILE A 334 11.82 15.31 -14.47
N LYS A 335 12.23 16.50 -14.93
CA LYS A 335 13.63 16.85 -15.15
C LYS A 335 14.32 17.50 -13.94
N GLY A 336 13.59 17.82 -12.87
CA GLY A 336 14.13 18.50 -11.69
C GLY A 336 15.36 17.79 -11.10
N GLU A 337 16.26 18.57 -10.47
CA GLU A 337 17.50 18.06 -9.85
C GLU A 337 17.25 17.03 -8.73
N ASP A 338 16.05 17.04 -8.13
CA ASP A 338 15.65 16.15 -7.03
C ASP A 338 14.75 14.98 -7.47
N ASP A 339 14.42 14.87 -8.77
CA ASP A 339 13.41 13.90 -9.25
C ASP A 339 14.05 12.61 -9.76
N TYR A 340 13.84 11.50 -9.04
CA TYR A 340 14.23 10.17 -9.52
C TYR A 340 13.45 9.82 -10.77
N ARG A 341 14.16 9.53 -11.86
CA ARG A 341 13.57 9.19 -13.16
C ARG A 341 13.50 7.68 -13.27
N HIS A 342 12.31 7.16 -13.52
CA HIS A 342 12.12 5.75 -13.83
C HIS A 342 11.53 5.62 -15.22
N SER A 343 11.86 4.54 -15.92
CA SER A 343 11.32 4.27 -17.24
C SER A 343 10.91 2.81 -17.37
N VAL A 344 9.94 2.59 -18.26
CA VAL A 344 9.42 1.27 -18.59
C VAL A 344 9.35 1.15 -20.10
N TYR A 345 9.84 0.02 -20.59
CA TYR A 345 9.80 -0.40 -21.98
C TYR A 345 8.97 -1.67 -21.99
N ALA A 346 7.78 -1.64 -22.60
CA ALA A 346 6.85 -2.77 -22.57
C ALA A 346 6.45 -3.24 -23.96
N LEU A 347 6.37 -4.56 -24.10
CA LEU A 347 5.80 -5.25 -25.25
C LEU A 347 4.73 -6.22 -24.77
N THR A 348 3.46 -5.86 -24.99
CA THR A 348 2.30 -6.68 -24.66
C THR A 348 1.71 -7.31 -25.91
N GLN A 349 1.85 -8.62 -26.07
CA GLN A 349 1.32 -9.41 -27.19
C GLN A 349 1.24 -10.89 -26.82
N ASP A 350 0.57 -11.71 -27.63
CA ASP A 350 0.62 -13.16 -27.47
C ASP A 350 1.91 -13.72 -28.08
N PHE A 351 2.81 -14.23 -27.24
CA PHE A 351 4.08 -14.83 -27.68
C PHE A 351 3.95 -16.31 -28.05
N GLY A 352 2.79 -16.94 -27.79
CA GLY A 352 2.58 -18.36 -28.06
C GLY A 352 3.46 -19.31 -27.23
N VAL A 353 4.06 -18.82 -26.14
CA VAL A 353 4.89 -19.60 -25.20
C VAL A 353 4.43 -19.36 -23.78
N ARG A 354 4.66 -20.32 -22.89
CA ARG A 354 4.38 -20.15 -21.46
C ARG A 354 5.64 -19.68 -20.73
N PRO A 355 5.55 -18.85 -19.68
CA PRO A 355 6.73 -18.41 -18.94
C PRO A 355 7.54 -19.56 -18.33
N ASP A 356 6.94 -20.69 -17.95
CA ASP A 356 7.68 -21.86 -17.45
C ASP A 356 8.51 -22.59 -18.53
N SER A 357 8.49 -22.08 -19.77
CA SER A 357 9.14 -22.62 -20.97
C SER A 357 9.82 -21.53 -21.79
N VAL A 358 10.17 -20.39 -21.20
CA VAL A 358 10.73 -19.23 -21.90
C VAL A 358 12.18 -18.98 -21.57
N THR A 359 12.96 -18.63 -22.60
CA THR A 359 14.26 -18.00 -22.46
C THR A 359 14.15 -16.61 -23.06
N LEU A 360 14.26 -15.58 -22.23
CA LEU A 360 14.42 -14.19 -22.67
C LEU A 360 15.90 -13.85 -22.64
N GLU A 361 16.39 -13.29 -23.74
CA GLU A 361 17.71 -12.70 -23.86
C GLU A 361 17.55 -11.25 -24.31
N ALA A 362 18.29 -10.33 -23.70
CA ALA A 362 18.27 -8.92 -24.09
C ALA A 362 19.60 -8.25 -23.76
N ARG A 363 19.96 -7.24 -24.55
CA ARG A 363 21.13 -6.39 -24.28
C ARG A 363 20.67 -5.02 -23.83
N LEU A 364 20.98 -4.69 -22.57
CA LEU A 364 20.48 -3.51 -21.88
C LEU A 364 21.64 -2.66 -21.33
N LYS A 365 21.41 -1.37 -21.20
CA LYS A 365 22.33 -0.40 -20.57
C LYS A 365 21.51 0.60 -19.77
N ASN A 366 21.96 0.97 -18.57
CA ASN A 366 21.31 1.99 -17.75
C ASN A 366 22.37 2.82 -17.04
N PRO A 367 22.96 3.80 -17.72
CA PRO A 367 24.13 4.48 -17.22
C PRO A 367 23.73 5.53 -16.16
N GLU A 368 24.58 5.71 -15.16
CA GLU A 368 24.32 6.58 -14.01
C GLU A 368 24.04 8.05 -14.41
N ASN A 369 24.64 8.50 -15.52
CA ASN A 369 24.45 9.85 -16.05
C ASN A 369 23.06 10.12 -16.65
N GLU A 370 22.23 9.10 -16.85
CA GLU A 370 20.89 9.20 -17.47
C GLU A 370 19.73 8.96 -16.48
N GLY A 371 20.05 8.95 -15.17
CA GLY A 371 19.15 8.72 -14.03
C GLY A 371 19.37 7.34 -13.39
N GLY A 372 18.95 7.04 -12.15
CA GLY A 372 18.31 7.84 -11.11
C GLY A 372 18.28 7.07 -9.76
N GLU A 373 18.35 7.81 -8.65
CA GLU A 373 18.44 7.31 -7.26
C GLU A 373 19.75 6.57 -6.93
N SER A 374 20.18 6.65 -5.66
CA SER A 374 21.26 5.79 -5.17
C SER A 374 20.85 4.33 -5.34
N CYS A 375 21.81 3.47 -5.72
CA CYS A 375 21.53 2.07 -6.07
C CYS A 375 20.53 1.90 -7.23
N PHE A 376 20.79 2.53 -8.38
CA PHE A 376 20.01 2.31 -9.60
C PHE A 376 20.01 0.83 -10.03
N ASN A 377 18.98 0.44 -10.77
CA ASN A 377 18.71 -0.93 -11.14
C ASN A 377 18.26 -1.06 -12.61
N THR A 378 18.31 -2.29 -13.10
CA THR A 378 17.70 -2.74 -14.35
C THR A 378 16.84 -3.96 -14.03
N GLY A 379 15.57 -3.92 -14.36
CA GLY A 379 14.61 -5.00 -14.14
C GLY A 379 14.16 -5.64 -15.45
N ILE A 380 14.01 -6.96 -15.43
CA ILE A 380 13.38 -7.75 -16.49
C ILE A 380 12.14 -8.38 -15.90
N LEU A 381 10.98 -8.09 -16.45
CA LEU A 381 9.70 -8.61 -15.99
C LEU A 381 8.97 -9.34 -17.13
N LEU A 382 8.61 -10.59 -16.88
CA LEU A 382 7.75 -11.42 -17.72
C LEU A 382 6.43 -11.61 -17.00
N THR A 383 5.31 -11.37 -17.68
CA THR A 383 3.97 -11.55 -17.11
C THR A 383 3.07 -12.34 -18.05
N ASP A 384 2.32 -13.29 -17.50
CA ASP A 384 1.29 -14.02 -18.23
C ASP A 384 -0.08 -13.33 -18.18
N LYS A 385 -1.06 -13.85 -18.91
CA LYS A 385 -2.43 -13.29 -18.94
C LYS A 385 -3.16 -13.29 -17.58
N ASN A 386 -2.66 -14.03 -16.59
CA ASN A 386 -3.24 -14.15 -15.26
C ASN A 386 -2.45 -13.38 -14.18
N LEU A 387 -1.46 -12.56 -14.60
CA LEU A 387 -0.53 -11.82 -13.74
C LEU A 387 0.41 -12.69 -12.90
N ASN A 388 0.73 -13.90 -13.35
CA ASN A 388 1.90 -14.60 -12.82
C ASN A 388 3.16 -13.98 -13.41
N ILE A 389 4.14 -13.73 -12.55
CA ILE A 389 5.35 -12.98 -12.92
C ILE A 389 6.61 -13.83 -12.84
N ALA A 390 7.58 -13.49 -13.67
CA ALA A 390 8.98 -13.76 -13.44
C ALA A 390 9.77 -12.45 -13.59
N GLU A 391 10.42 -12.03 -12.51
CA GLU A 391 11.07 -10.72 -12.38
C GLU A 391 12.51 -10.94 -11.93
N ALA A 392 13.48 -10.39 -12.65
CA ALA A 392 14.88 -10.34 -12.23
C ALA A 392 15.33 -8.87 -12.19
N GLU A 393 15.74 -8.41 -11.00
CA GLU A 393 16.17 -7.04 -10.74
C GLU A 393 17.66 -7.02 -10.40
N PHE A 394 18.44 -6.38 -11.27
CA PHE A 394 19.89 -6.25 -11.17
C PHE A 394 20.24 -4.85 -10.68
N THR A 395 21.15 -4.74 -9.72
CA THR A 395 21.53 -3.46 -9.10
C THR A 395 22.93 -3.06 -9.49
N MET A 396 23.34 -1.82 -9.23
CA MET A 396 24.75 -1.47 -9.31
C MET A 396 25.58 -2.33 -8.33
N LYS A 397 26.87 -2.51 -8.64
CA LYS A 397 27.82 -3.15 -7.71
C LYS A 397 27.79 -2.45 -6.34
N GLY A 398 27.77 -3.25 -5.27
CA GLY A 398 27.68 -2.76 -3.89
C GLY A 398 26.26 -2.59 -3.35
N CYS A 399 25.23 -2.75 -4.20
CA CYS A 399 23.82 -2.60 -3.81
C CYS A 399 23.02 -3.91 -3.92
N SER A 400 23.68 -5.07 -3.94
CA SER A 400 23.04 -6.38 -4.14
C SER A 400 22.03 -6.78 -3.07
N ASP A 401 22.05 -6.12 -1.91
CA ASP A 401 21.02 -6.29 -0.88
C ASP A 401 19.61 -5.86 -1.38
N TYR A 402 19.54 -5.02 -2.42
CA TYR A 402 18.30 -4.63 -3.08
C TYR A 402 17.97 -5.49 -4.31
N ALA A 403 18.85 -6.42 -4.70
CA ALA A 403 18.57 -7.32 -5.80
C ALA A 403 17.42 -8.28 -5.46
N LYS A 404 16.63 -8.61 -6.48
CA LYS A 404 15.42 -9.39 -6.30
C LYS A 404 15.23 -10.32 -7.49
N LEU A 405 14.85 -11.57 -7.20
CA LEU A 405 14.37 -12.50 -8.22
C LEU A 405 13.04 -13.09 -7.75
N VAL A 406 11.98 -12.91 -8.53
CA VAL A 406 10.67 -13.49 -8.27
C VAL A 406 10.31 -14.41 -9.42
N VAL A 407 9.87 -15.62 -9.13
CA VAL A 407 9.26 -16.50 -10.14
C VAL A 407 8.05 -17.18 -9.53
N GLY A 408 6.87 -16.87 -10.06
CA GLY A 408 5.61 -17.37 -9.55
C GLY A 408 5.41 -16.96 -8.08
N LYS A 409 5.36 -17.95 -7.19
CA LYS A 409 5.21 -17.72 -5.74
C LYS A 409 6.55 -17.62 -4.99
N THR A 410 7.66 -17.95 -5.66
CA THR A 410 8.97 -17.97 -5.04
C THR A 410 9.64 -16.62 -5.17
N VAL A 411 10.06 -16.06 -4.04
CA VAL A 411 10.87 -14.84 -3.97
C VAL A 411 12.24 -15.22 -3.45
N PHE A 412 13.28 -14.88 -4.20
CA PHE A 412 14.69 -15.02 -3.88
C PHE A 412 15.25 -13.62 -3.55
N ARG A 413 15.88 -13.48 -2.39
CA ARG A 413 16.42 -12.21 -1.88
C ARG A 413 17.45 -12.48 -0.79
N LYS A 414 18.29 -11.48 -0.47
CA LYS A 414 19.26 -11.51 0.62
C LYS A 414 18.67 -10.89 1.90
N GLY A 415 18.66 -11.62 3.03
CA GLY A 415 18.50 -11.05 4.38
C GLY A 415 17.07 -10.73 4.90
N ASN A 416 16.98 -10.47 6.22
CA ASN A 416 16.03 -11.09 7.17
C ASN A 416 14.72 -10.34 7.49
N LEU A 417 14.29 -9.35 6.71
CA LEU A 417 13.10 -8.54 7.07
C LEU A 417 11.85 -8.78 6.21
N GLN A 418 11.93 -9.60 5.16
CA GLN A 418 10.81 -9.85 4.26
C GLN A 418 10.70 -11.33 3.83
N GLN A 419 9.47 -11.81 3.58
CA GLN A 419 9.18 -13.23 3.29
C GLN A 419 9.82 -13.73 1.98
N GLY A 420 10.75 -14.69 2.01
CA GLY A 420 11.31 -15.29 0.80
C GLY A 420 12.39 -16.32 1.10
N LYS A 421 12.90 -17.01 0.07
CA LYS A 421 14.10 -17.85 0.19
C LYS A 421 15.30 -16.92 0.35
N ASN A 422 15.98 -17.03 1.48
CA ASN A 422 17.21 -16.29 1.74
C ASN A 422 18.33 -16.91 0.89
N VAL A 423 18.72 -16.22 -0.18
CA VAL A 423 19.78 -16.65 -1.09
C VAL A 423 20.69 -15.46 -1.38
N ASP A 424 21.96 -15.78 -1.62
CA ASP A 424 22.93 -14.79 -2.05
C ASP A 424 22.65 -14.39 -3.51
N LEU A 425 22.46 -13.09 -3.73
CA LEU A 425 22.28 -12.47 -5.05
C LEU A 425 23.39 -11.46 -5.32
N ASP A 426 24.56 -11.56 -4.68
CA ASP A 426 25.68 -10.63 -4.86
C ASP A 426 26.12 -10.52 -6.32
N ASN A 427 26.00 -11.60 -7.09
CA ASN A 427 26.28 -11.62 -8.53
C ASN A 427 25.25 -10.87 -9.39
N PHE A 428 24.17 -10.34 -8.81
CA PHE A 428 23.22 -9.45 -9.50
C PHE A 428 23.69 -7.99 -9.46
N GLY A 429 24.74 -7.69 -8.68
CA GLY A 429 25.44 -6.41 -8.70
C GLY A 429 26.36 -6.29 -9.91
N ILE A 430 26.00 -5.43 -10.88
CA ILE A 430 26.69 -5.30 -12.17
C ILE A 430 27.08 -3.85 -12.49
N ASN A 431 27.89 -3.64 -13.52
CA ASN A 431 28.22 -2.31 -14.03
C ASN A 431 27.18 -1.90 -15.09
N HIS A 432 26.19 -1.07 -14.76
CA HIS A 432 25.17 -0.64 -15.74
C HIS A 432 25.61 0.50 -16.65
N ASN A 433 26.80 1.08 -16.42
CA ASN A 433 27.38 2.08 -17.33
C ASN A 433 27.83 1.45 -18.67
N GLU A 434 27.87 0.12 -18.75
CA GLU A 434 28.22 -0.65 -19.94
C GLU A 434 27.00 -1.43 -20.47
N TRP A 435 27.09 -1.84 -21.73
CA TRP A 435 26.13 -2.78 -22.31
C TRP A 435 26.28 -4.16 -21.68
N ASN A 436 25.21 -4.67 -21.09
CA ASN A 436 25.18 -6.00 -20.50
C ASN A 436 24.17 -6.88 -21.24
N THR A 437 24.56 -8.13 -21.50
CA THR A 437 23.66 -9.14 -22.06
C THR A 437 23.07 -9.96 -20.93
N PHE A 438 21.75 -9.92 -20.80
CA PHE A 438 21.00 -10.66 -19.80
C PHE A 438 20.32 -11.86 -20.44
N LYS A 439 20.24 -12.94 -19.68
CA LYS A 439 19.44 -14.12 -20.04
C LYS A 439 18.67 -14.61 -18.83
N LEU A 440 17.35 -14.62 -18.93
CA LEU A 440 16.45 -15.24 -17.95
C LEU A 440 15.86 -16.49 -18.59
N GLN A 441 16.27 -17.66 -18.10
CA GLN A 441 15.78 -18.94 -18.57
C GLN A 441 14.89 -19.59 -17.52
N LEU A 442 13.67 -19.93 -17.93
CA LEU A 442 12.72 -20.72 -17.17
C LEU A 442 12.47 -22.04 -17.89
N LYS A 443 12.76 -23.14 -17.21
CA LYS A 443 12.63 -24.50 -17.76
C LYS A 443 12.48 -25.52 -16.65
N CYS A 444 11.47 -26.39 -16.72
CA CYS A 444 11.30 -27.50 -15.77
C CYS A 444 11.30 -27.09 -14.28
N LYS A 445 10.62 -25.99 -13.91
CA LYS A 445 10.65 -25.42 -12.54
C LYS A 445 12.02 -24.90 -12.09
N GLN A 446 13.00 -24.85 -12.99
CA GLN A 446 14.28 -24.21 -12.76
C GLN A 446 14.27 -22.83 -13.38
N VAL A 447 14.81 -21.88 -12.62
CA VAL A 447 15.20 -20.56 -13.11
C VAL A 447 16.72 -20.53 -13.16
N GLU A 448 17.25 -20.07 -14.28
CA GLU A 448 18.67 -19.79 -14.44
C GLU A 448 18.84 -18.41 -15.04
N VAL A 449 19.74 -17.63 -14.44
CA VAL A 449 20.00 -16.24 -14.81
C VAL A 449 21.45 -16.11 -15.23
N PHE A 450 21.69 -15.50 -16.39
CA PHE A 450 23.02 -15.22 -16.88
C PHE A 450 23.20 -13.72 -17.12
N VAL A 451 24.41 -13.24 -16.84
CA VAL A 451 24.88 -11.91 -17.21
C VAL A 451 26.18 -12.08 -17.98
N ASN A 452 26.25 -11.50 -19.18
CA ASN A 452 27.40 -11.56 -20.08
C ASN A 452 27.92 -13.00 -20.31
N GLY A 453 26.98 -13.94 -20.48
CA GLY A 453 27.26 -15.35 -20.70
C GLY A 453 27.62 -16.16 -19.45
N THR A 454 27.78 -15.52 -18.29
CA THR A 454 28.10 -16.20 -17.02
C THR A 454 26.83 -16.49 -16.24
N SER A 455 26.62 -17.73 -15.79
CA SER A 455 25.49 -18.10 -14.92
C SER A 455 25.70 -17.48 -13.54
N VAL A 456 24.84 -16.52 -13.18
CA VAL A 456 24.92 -15.76 -11.92
C VAL A 456 23.98 -16.30 -10.84
N PHE A 457 22.95 -17.07 -11.24
CA PHE A 457 22.04 -17.73 -10.33
C PHE A 457 21.37 -18.93 -10.98
N ARG A 458 21.14 -19.97 -10.19
CA ARG A 458 20.31 -21.12 -10.55
C ARG A 458 19.51 -21.58 -9.34
N GLY A 459 18.22 -21.81 -9.52
CA GLY A 459 17.34 -22.23 -8.44
C GLY A 459 16.04 -22.86 -8.90
N GLU A 460 15.29 -23.42 -7.96
CA GLU A 460 13.97 -24.01 -8.20
C GLU A 460 12.84 -23.13 -7.64
N TYR A 461 11.77 -23.00 -8.42
CA TYR A 461 10.62 -22.17 -8.08
C TYR A 461 9.31 -22.97 -8.06
N ASP A 462 8.35 -22.45 -7.30
CA ASP A 462 7.01 -22.98 -7.09
C ASP A 462 5.97 -22.21 -7.92
N GLY A 463 4.81 -22.84 -8.16
CA GLY A 463 3.68 -22.17 -8.81
C GLY A 463 3.62 -22.33 -10.32
N ARG A 464 4.41 -23.25 -10.91
CA ARG A 464 4.44 -23.54 -12.35
C ARG A 464 3.05 -23.76 -12.95
N GLU A 465 2.20 -24.47 -12.22
CA GLU A 465 0.85 -24.84 -12.63
C GLU A 465 -0.05 -23.63 -12.93
N ASN A 466 0.29 -22.46 -12.40
CA ASN A 466 -0.50 -21.25 -12.58
C ASN A 466 -0.10 -20.48 -13.85
N PHE A 467 1.11 -20.73 -14.39
CA PHE A 467 1.58 -20.05 -15.59
C PHE A 467 0.79 -20.46 -16.83
N THR A 468 0.32 -19.46 -17.55
CA THR A 468 -0.38 -19.56 -18.83
C THR A 468 0.50 -18.97 -19.94
N ASN A 469 -0.07 -18.32 -20.96
CA ASN A 469 0.71 -17.76 -22.07
C ASN A 469 1.39 -16.46 -21.63
N LEU A 470 2.69 -16.33 -21.93
CA LEU A 470 3.44 -15.09 -21.81
C LEU A 470 2.72 -14.04 -22.65
N THR A 471 2.39 -12.92 -22.01
CA THR A 471 1.55 -11.88 -22.59
C THR A 471 2.23 -10.51 -22.54
N ASP A 472 3.16 -10.31 -21.62
CA ASP A 472 3.81 -9.02 -21.41
C ASP A 472 5.27 -9.19 -21.03
N ILE A 473 6.13 -8.40 -21.68
CA ILE A 473 7.55 -8.27 -21.36
C ILE A 473 7.80 -6.81 -21.01
N ARG A 474 8.48 -6.55 -19.89
CA ARG A 474 8.92 -5.21 -19.53
C ARG A 474 10.40 -5.19 -19.18
N PHE A 475 11.06 -4.12 -19.62
CA PHE A 475 12.28 -3.66 -18.99
C PHE A 475 11.95 -2.44 -18.16
N THR A 476 12.43 -2.43 -16.92
CA THR A 476 12.28 -1.30 -16.00
C THR A 476 13.65 -0.77 -15.65
N PHE A 477 13.77 0.54 -15.55
CA PHE A 477 15.03 1.19 -15.19
C PHE A 477 14.75 2.24 -14.13
N LYS A 478 15.53 2.23 -13.06
CA LYS A 478 15.79 3.45 -12.27
C LYS A 478 16.79 4.28 -13.07
N GLY A 479 16.24 5.11 -13.95
CA GLY A 479 16.92 5.78 -15.04
C GLY A 479 16.07 5.74 -16.30
N THR A 480 16.63 6.19 -17.40
CA THR A 480 15.96 6.12 -18.71
C THR A 480 16.29 4.86 -19.48
N GLY A 481 17.44 4.20 -19.21
CA GLY A 481 17.81 2.92 -19.80
C GLY A 481 17.87 2.89 -21.33
N SER A 482 18.41 1.81 -21.88
CA SER A 482 18.49 1.55 -23.31
C SER A 482 18.38 0.06 -23.59
N VAL A 483 17.76 -0.30 -24.71
CA VAL A 483 17.60 -1.67 -25.19
C VAL A 483 18.15 -1.77 -26.61
N ASP A 484 19.18 -2.59 -26.79
CA ASP A 484 19.85 -2.81 -28.09
C ASP A 484 19.14 -3.90 -28.89
N TRP A 485 18.86 -5.04 -28.27
CA TRP A 485 18.09 -6.11 -28.90
C TRP A 485 17.37 -6.96 -27.87
N VAL A 486 16.35 -7.67 -28.32
CA VAL A 486 15.54 -8.60 -27.51
C VAL A 486 15.28 -9.85 -28.31
N LYS A 487 15.45 -11.01 -27.67
CA LYS A 487 15.13 -12.32 -28.23
C LYS A 487 14.38 -13.15 -27.21
N VAL A 488 13.28 -13.74 -27.65
CA VAL A 488 12.44 -14.65 -26.85
C VAL A 488 12.38 -15.98 -27.58
N SER A 489 12.70 -17.05 -26.87
CA SER A 489 12.66 -18.40 -27.40
C SER A 489 12.00 -19.36 -26.43
N ASN A 490 11.52 -20.47 -26.97
CA ASN A 490 11.03 -21.57 -26.17
C ASN A 490 12.22 -22.37 -25.60
N SER A 491 12.36 -22.46 -24.28
CA SER A 491 13.47 -23.13 -23.57
C SER A 491 13.61 -24.62 -23.86
N TYR A 492 12.57 -25.28 -24.40
CA TYR A 492 12.61 -26.70 -24.74
C TYR A 492 13.06 -26.92 -26.18
N THR A 493 12.53 -26.13 -27.12
CA THR A 493 12.75 -26.35 -28.56
C THR A 493 13.85 -25.45 -29.14
N GLY A 494 14.21 -24.36 -28.46
CA GLY A 494 15.09 -23.32 -28.99
C GLY A 494 14.42 -22.44 -30.07
N LYS A 495 13.15 -22.72 -30.43
CA LYS A 495 12.42 -21.93 -31.42
C LYS A 495 12.27 -20.49 -30.94
N VAL A 496 12.78 -19.54 -31.73
CA VAL A 496 12.56 -18.11 -31.53
C VAL A 496 11.09 -17.79 -31.81
N VAL A 497 10.45 -17.11 -30.88
CA VAL A 497 9.04 -16.68 -30.99
C VAL A 497 8.90 -15.17 -31.11
N TYR A 498 9.95 -14.42 -30.73
CA TYR A 498 10.05 -12.99 -30.96
C TYR A 498 11.54 -12.61 -31.01
N GLN A 499 11.89 -11.70 -31.92
CA GLN A 499 13.20 -11.07 -31.96
C GLN A 499 13.06 -9.67 -32.55
N THR A 500 13.82 -8.72 -32.02
CA THR A 500 13.99 -7.38 -32.57
C THR A 500 15.40 -6.90 -32.28
N ASP A 501 15.99 -6.25 -33.27
CA ASP A 501 17.28 -5.57 -33.20
C ASP A 501 17.11 -4.04 -33.37
N PHE A 502 15.85 -3.58 -33.45
CA PHE A 502 15.44 -2.16 -33.61
C PHE A 502 16.05 -1.42 -34.82
N ASP A 503 16.54 -2.16 -35.82
CA ASP A 503 16.99 -1.66 -37.13
C ASP A 503 15.86 -1.21 -38.08
#